data_AF-A0A127SD42-F1
#
_entry.id   AF-A0A127SD42-F1
#
_cell.length_a   1.000
_cell.length_b   1.000
_cell.length_c   1.000
_cell.angle_alpha   90.00
_cell.angle_beta   90.00
_cell.angle_gamma   90.00
#
_symmetry.space_group_name_H-M   'P 1'
#
loop_
_entity.id
_entity.type
_entity.pdbx_description
1 polymer ?
#
loop_
_entity_poly.entity_id
_entity_poly.type
_entity_poly.pdbx_seq_one_letter_code
_entity_poly.pdbx_strand_id
1 'polypeptide(L)'
;KEKFPDSPSKMIPELKFVFWQKMLMANYEERIWQGCFNSIFPNATVENRQIFYDWTDQLRELRNRIAHHEPIIFNRNLENDLEVLTKFIYCRCINTYDFIEQSALDLKEYLDF
;
A
#
# COMPACT_ATOMS: atom_id res chain seq x y z
N LYS A 1 -4.90 -31.76 -6.69
CA LYS A 1 -5.85 -30.64 -6.60
C LYS A 1 -5.60 -29.97 -5.26
N GLU A 2 -5.05 -28.76 -5.24
CA GLU A 2 -4.93 -27.98 -4.00
C GLU A 2 -6.33 -27.76 -3.42
N LYS A 3 -6.52 -28.10 -2.14
CA LYS A 3 -7.77 -27.83 -1.42
C LYS A 3 -7.85 -26.33 -1.18
N PHE A 4 -8.91 -25.69 -1.66
CA PHE A 4 -9.19 -24.32 -1.29
C PHE A 4 -9.42 -24.23 0.23
N PRO A 5 -8.90 -23.20 0.91
CA PRO A 5 -9.06 -23.04 2.35
C PRO A 5 -10.54 -22.88 2.73
N ASP A 6 -10.99 -23.65 3.72
CA ASP A 6 -12.40 -23.73 4.14
C ASP A 6 -12.95 -22.46 4.82
N SER A 7 -12.13 -21.41 4.99
CA SER A 7 -12.56 -20.17 5.66
C SER A 7 -11.78 -18.94 5.19
N PRO A 8 -12.39 -17.73 5.18
CA PRO A 8 -11.71 -16.49 4.80
C PRO A 8 -10.45 -16.22 5.63
N SER A 9 -10.46 -16.54 6.93
CA SER A 9 -9.32 -16.33 7.83
C SER A 9 -8.10 -17.20 7.47
N LYS A 10 -8.31 -18.35 6.83
CA LYS A 10 -7.24 -19.20 6.29
C LYS A 10 -6.82 -18.78 4.89
N MET A 11 -7.75 -18.21 4.12
CA MET A 11 -7.48 -17.76 2.76
C MET A 11 -6.68 -16.45 2.70
N ILE A 12 -7.04 -15.46 3.52
CA ILE A 12 -6.43 -14.12 3.50
C ILE A 12 -4.90 -14.16 3.61
N PRO A 13 -4.29 -14.94 4.52
CA PRO A 13 -2.83 -15.04 4.64
C PRO A 13 -2.12 -15.65 3.42
N GLU A 14 -2.82 -16.48 2.64
CA GLU A 14 -2.25 -17.14 1.45
C GLU A 14 -2.25 -16.21 0.21
N LEU A 15 -2.96 -15.08 0.29
CA LEU A 15 -3.09 -14.13 -0.82
C LEU A 15 -1.81 -13.31 -0.98
N LYS A 16 -1.20 -13.42 -2.17
CA LYS A 16 -0.07 -12.58 -2.57
C LYS A 16 -0.48 -11.11 -2.63
N PHE A 17 0.47 -10.20 -2.37
CA PHE A 17 0.24 -8.75 -2.45
C PHE A 17 -0.41 -8.28 -3.77
N VAL A 18 -0.04 -8.90 -4.90
CA VAL A 18 -0.62 -8.59 -6.23
C VAL A 18 -2.13 -8.81 -6.29
N PHE A 19 -2.69 -9.70 -5.46
CA PHE A 19 -4.13 -9.85 -5.34
C PHE A 19 -4.77 -8.54 -4.84
N TRP A 20 -4.27 -8.00 -3.73
CA TRP A 20 -4.78 -6.77 -3.12
C TRP A 20 -4.58 -5.55 -4.02
N GLN A 21 -3.46 -5.48 -4.74
CA GLN A 21 -3.25 -4.46 -5.77
C GLN A 21 -4.34 -4.54 -6.86
N LYS A 22 -4.59 -5.74 -7.40
CA LYS A 22 -5.59 -5.92 -8.48
C LYS A 22 -6.99 -5.55 -8.04
N MET A 23 -7.32 -5.70 -6.77
CA MET A 23 -8.61 -5.25 -6.24
C MET A 23 -8.81 -3.75 -6.44
N LEU A 24 -7.76 -2.93 -6.53
CA LEU A 24 -7.84 -1.47 -6.73
C LEU A 24 -8.03 -1.06 -8.18
N MET A 25 -8.03 -1.99 -9.14
CA MET A 25 -8.27 -1.66 -10.55
C MET A 25 -9.67 -1.08 -10.76
N ALA A 26 -9.80 -0.15 -11.69
CA ALA A 26 -11.05 0.53 -12.02
C ALA A 26 -12.19 -0.43 -12.41
N ASN A 27 -11.88 -1.61 -12.96
CA ASN A 27 -12.88 -2.62 -13.32
C ASN A 27 -13.63 -3.24 -12.11
N TYR A 28 -13.13 -3.05 -10.88
CA TYR A 28 -13.80 -3.49 -9.65
C TYR A 28 -14.58 -2.36 -8.97
N GLU A 29 -14.60 -1.16 -9.55
CA GLU A 29 -15.23 0.01 -8.96
C GLU A 29 -16.71 -0.22 -8.64
N GLU A 30 -17.51 -0.59 -9.66
CA GLU A 30 -18.95 -0.84 -9.49
C GLU A 30 -19.26 -2.04 -8.58
N ARG A 31 -18.46 -3.10 -8.65
CA ARG A 31 -18.77 -4.38 -7.99
C ARG A 31 -18.38 -4.43 -6.52
N ILE A 32 -17.33 -3.71 -6.15
CA ILE A 32 -16.69 -3.83 -4.84
C ILE A 32 -16.67 -2.49 -4.14
N TRP A 33 -16.14 -1.46 -4.82
CA TRP A 33 -15.81 -0.20 -4.16
C TRP A 33 -17.00 0.75 -4.03
N GLN A 34 -17.98 0.67 -4.93
CA GLN A 34 -19.19 1.47 -4.88
C GLN A 34 -19.89 1.28 -3.53
N GLY A 35 -19.91 2.33 -2.71
CA GLY A 35 -20.54 2.35 -1.39
C GLY A 35 -19.67 1.90 -0.22
N CYS A 36 -18.49 1.32 -0.43
CA CYS A 36 -17.59 0.95 0.68
C CYS A 36 -16.25 1.70 0.67
N PHE A 37 -15.89 2.39 -0.41
CA PHE A 37 -14.60 3.07 -0.53
C PHE A 37 -14.33 4.02 0.64
N ASN A 38 -15.26 4.92 0.95
CA ASN A 38 -15.13 5.86 2.07
C ASN A 38 -15.14 5.19 3.45
N SER A 39 -15.73 3.99 3.57
CA SER A 39 -15.64 3.21 4.81
C SER A 39 -14.25 2.58 4.99
N ILE A 40 -13.57 2.24 3.88
CA ILE A 40 -12.26 1.61 3.91
C ILE A 40 -11.15 2.67 3.93
N PHE A 41 -11.30 3.77 3.22
CA PHE A 41 -10.33 4.86 3.15
C PHE A 41 -10.99 6.17 3.62
N PRO A 42 -11.28 6.29 4.93
CA PRO A 42 -12.05 7.42 5.47
C PRO A 42 -11.39 8.77 5.28
N ASN A 43 -10.06 8.80 5.10
CA ASN A 43 -9.30 10.05 4.95
C ASN A 43 -8.90 10.32 3.48
N ALA A 44 -9.44 9.55 2.52
CA ALA A 44 -9.22 9.81 1.10
C ALA A 44 -9.97 11.06 0.67
N THR A 45 -9.25 12.06 0.15
CA THR A 45 -9.84 13.31 -0.37
C THR A 45 -10.27 13.18 -1.83
N VAL A 46 -9.78 12.16 -2.52
CA VAL A 46 -10.08 11.86 -3.92
C VAL A 46 -10.48 10.39 -4.07
N GLU A 47 -11.65 10.15 -4.66
CA GLU A 47 -12.13 8.79 -4.98
C GLU A 47 -11.58 8.30 -6.33
N ASN A 48 -10.29 8.51 -6.60
CA ASN A 48 -9.67 8.02 -7.83
C ASN A 48 -8.96 6.69 -7.56
N ARG A 49 -9.54 5.58 -8.06
CA ARG A 49 -8.99 4.23 -7.89
C ARG A 49 -7.69 4.00 -8.62
N GLN A 50 -7.52 4.61 -9.79
CA GLN A 50 -6.27 4.49 -10.54
C GLN A 50 -5.08 5.01 -9.73
N ILE A 51 -5.25 6.13 -9.01
CA ILE A 51 -4.19 6.69 -8.15
C ILE A 51 -3.72 5.67 -7.10
N PHE A 52 -4.64 4.99 -6.42
CA PHE A 52 -4.24 4.02 -5.39
C PHE A 52 -3.67 2.74 -6.00
N TYR A 53 -4.18 2.32 -7.16
CA TYR A 53 -3.57 1.24 -7.91
C TYR A 53 -2.11 1.57 -8.22
N ASP A 54 -1.85 2.76 -8.80
CA ASP A 54 -0.50 3.23 -9.16
C ASP A 54 0.41 3.31 -7.93
N TRP A 55 -0.12 3.84 -6.82
CA TRP A 55 0.59 3.85 -5.54
C TRP A 55 1.00 2.44 -5.08
N THR A 56 0.07 1.48 -5.09
CA THR A 56 0.38 0.11 -4.68
C THR A 56 1.29 -0.61 -5.67
N ASP A 57 1.25 -0.27 -6.95
CA ASP A 57 2.15 -0.82 -7.96
C ASP A 57 3.58 -0.33 -7.73
N GLN A 58 3.74 0.97 -7.51
CA GLN A 58 5.01 1.58 -7.13
C GLN A 58 5.58 0.90 -5.87
N LEU A 59 4.80 0.77 -4.80
CA LEU A 59 5.25 0.11 -3.56
C LEU A 59 5.56 -1.38 -3.75
N ARG A 60 4.79 -2.09 -4.59
CA ARG A 60 5.05 -3.50 -4.93
C ARG A 60 6.41 -3.64 -5.61
N GLU A 61 6.74 -2.78 -6.55
CA GLU A 61 8.04 -2.80 -7.22
C GLU A 61 9.18 -2.57 -6.24
N LEU A 62 9.07 -1.57 -5.34
CA LEU A 62 10.07 -1.32 -4.31
C LEU A 62 10.28 -2.56 -3.45
N ARG A 63 9.19 -3.11 -2.91
CA ARG A 63 9.22 -4.31 -2.08
C ARG A 63 9.85 -5.50 -2.79
N ASN A 64 9.54 -5.69 -4.08
CA ASN A 64 10.10 -6.77 -4.88
C ASN A 64 11.61 -6.59 -5.09
N ARG A 65 12.08 -5.37 -5.37
CA ARG A 65 13.52 -5.10 -5.48
C ARG A 65 14.25 -5.37 -4.17
N ILE A 66 13.67 -4.93 -3.05
CA ILE A 66 14.20 -5.23 -1.70
C ILE A 66 14.30 -6.75 -1.47
N ALA A 67 13.21 -7.49 -1.73
CA ALA A 67 13.15 -8.93 -1.50
C ALA A 67 14.09 -9.74 -2.41
N HIS A 68 14.36 -9.26 -3.63
CA HIS A 68 15.34 -9.86 -4.53
C HIS A 68 16.77 -9.32 -4.34
N HIS A 69 16.99 -8.46 -3.33
CA HIS A 69 18.26 -7.79 -3.08
C HIS A 69 18.82 -7.06 -4.32
N GLU A 70 17.94 -6.49 -5.14
CA GLU A 70 18.34 -5.68 -6.28
C GLU A 70 18.80 -4.28 -5.82
N PRO A 71 19.74 -3.62 -6.54
CA PRO A 71 20.16 -2.26 -6.22
C PRO A 71 18.97 -1.29 -6.32
N ILE A 72 18.81 -0.36 -5.37
CA ILE A 72 17.69 0.60 -5.33
C ILE A 72 18.15 2.04 -5.65
N ILE A 73 19.35 2.40 -5.18
CA ILE A 73 19.83 3.79 -5.00
C ILE A 73 20.03 4.57 -6.31
N PHE A 74 20.34 3.92 -7.43
CA PHE A 74 20.77 4.66 -8.63
C PHE A 74 19.63 5.24 -9.49
N ASN A 75 18.44 4.63 -9.50
CA ASN A 75 17.37 4.95 -10.46
C ASN A 75 15.97 5.00 -9.82
N ARG A 76 15.84 5.36 -8.54
CA ARG A 76 14.55 5.41 -7.85
C ARG A 76 14.46 6.56 -6.88
N ASN A 77 13.36 7.30 -6.93
CA ASN A 77 13.07 8.38 -5.98
C ASN A 77 12.42 7.79 -4.72
N LEU A 78 13.25 7.53 -3.71
CA LEU A 78 12.81 6.99 -2.42
C LEU A 78 11.97 7.97 -1.61
N GLU A 79 12.16 9.28 -1.80
CA GLU A 79 11.33 10.29 -1.14
C GLU A 79 9.89 10.22 -1.65
N ASN A 80 9.73 10.07 -2.97
CA ASN A 80 8.40 9.87 -3.59
C ASN A 80 7.78 8.53 -3.18
N ASP A 81 8.57 7.45 -3.02
CA ASP A 81 8.06 6.18 -2.49
C ASP A 81 7.54 6.33 -1.06
N LEU A 82 8.30 7.02 -0.21
CA LEU A 82 7.92 7.30 1.17
C LEU A 82 6.67 8.17 1.23
N GLU A 83 6.60 9.23 0.42
CA GLU A 83 5.42 10.09 0.32
C GLU A 83 4.17 9.30 -0.08
N VAL A 84 4.29 8.42 -1.09
CA VAL A 84 3.20 7.57 -1.55
C VAL A 84 2.75 6.59 -0.47
N LEU A 85 3.69 5.94 0.23
CA LEU A 85 3.39 5.03 1.34
C LEU A 85 2.62 5.77 2.44
N THR A 86 3.15 6.92 2.84
CA THR A 86 2.62 7.76 3.92
C THR A 86 1.21 8.27 3.57
N LYS A 87 0.98 8.75 2.34
CA LYS A 87 -0.36 9.13 1.84
C LYS A 87 -1.33 7.95 1.87
N PHE A 88 -0.92 6.78 1.39
CA PHE A 88 -1.78 5.59 1.38
C PHE A 88 -2.20 5.18 2.80
N ILE A 89 -1.24 5.18 3.74
CA ILE A 89 -1.50 4.85 5.14
C ILE A 89 -2.41 5.89 5.78
N TYR A 90 -2.17 7.18 5.53
CA TYR A 90 -3.05 8.26 6.00
C TYR A 90 -4.49 8.06 5.53
N CYS A 91 -4.69 7.80 4.23
CA CYS A 91 -6.01 7.55 3.66
C CYS A 91 -6.74 6.40 4.37
N ARG A 92 -6.02 5.38 4.86
CA ARG A 92 -6.57 4.22 5.55
C ARG A 92 -6.76 4.43 7.05
N CYS A 93 -5.77 4.93 7.76
CA CYS A 93 -5.75 5.00 9.22
C CYS A 93 -4.78 6.06 9.73
N ILE A 94 -5.33 7.13 10.34
CA ILE A 94 -4.55 8.22 10.92
C ILE A 94 -3.64 7.74 12.06
N ASN A 95 -4.11 6.85 12.94
CA ASN A 95 -3.29 6.35 14.05
C ASN A 95 -2.04 5.58 13.57
N THR A 96 -2.15 4.85 12.46
CA THR A 96 -1.00 4.13 11.88
C THR A 96 -0.05 5.11 11.20
N TYR A 97 -0.60 6.14 10.55
CA TYR A 97 0.19 7.24 9.99
C TYR A 97 1.02 7.94 11.08
N ASP A 98 0.39 8.38 12.18
CA ASP A 98 1.06 9.12 13.25
C ASP A 98 2.20 8.29 13.87
N PHE A 99 1.97 7.00 14.07
CA PHE A 99 2.98 6.06 14.60
C PHE A 99 4.19 5.93 13.67
N ILE A 100 3.96 5.84 12.36
CA ILE A 100 5.04 5.70 11.36
C ILE A 100 5.75 7.05 11.15
N GLU A 101 5.01 8.15 11.15
CA GLU A 101 5.56 9.50 10.98
C GLU A 101 6.55 9.83 12.09
N GLN A 102 6.23 9.52 13.34
CA GLN A 102 7.16 9.65 14.47
C GLN A 102 8.46 8.89 14.22
N SER A 103 8.35 7.62 13.82
CA SER A 103 9.52 6.78 13.54
C SER A 103 10.35 7.31 12.35
N ALA A 104 9.70 7.93 11.36
CA ALA A 104 10.37 8.50 10.20
C ALA A 104 11.07 9.84 10.52
N LEU A 105 10.54 10.64 11.44
CA LEU A 105 11.17 11.84 11.97
C LEU A 105 12.43 11.49 12.77
N ASP A 106 12.34 10.48 13.64
CA ASP A 106 13.48 9.99 14.44
C ASP A 106 14.65 9.55 13.54
N LEU A 107 14.36 8.91 12.40
CA LEU A 107 15.39 8.50 11.42
C LEU A 107 16.07 9.69 10.75
N LYS A 108 15.34 10.79 10.49
CA LYS A 108 15.94 12.00 9.91
C LYS A 108 16.87 12.67 10.91
N GLU A 109 16.44 12.81 12.16
CA GLU A 109 17.29 13.33 13.24
C GLU A 109 18.58 12.50 13.42
N TYR A 110 18.49 11.17 13.23
CA TYR A 110 19.65 10.28 13.35
C TYR A 110 20.59 10.30 12.13
N LEU A 111 20.16 10.79 10.97
CA LEU A 111 20.97 10.85 9.76
C LEU A 111 21.55 12.25 9.51
N ASP A 112 21.05 13.28 10.18
CA ASP A 112 21.52 14.66 10.12
C ASP A 112 22.76 14.93 11.03
N PHE A 113 23.60 13.92 11.30
CA PHE A 113 24.89 14.07 12.01
C PHE A 113 26.05 14.48 11.10
#